data_AF-A0A1G1HJ69-F1
#
_entry.id   AF-A0A1G1HJ69-F1
#
_cell.length_a   1.000
_cell.length_b   1.000
_cell.length_c   1.000
_cell.angle_alpha   90.00
_cell.angle_beta   90.00
_cell.angle_gamma   90.00
#
_symmetry.space_group_name_H-M   'P 1'
#
loop_
_entity.id
_entity.type
_entity.pdbx_description
1 polymer ?
#
loop_
_entity_poly.entity_id
_entity_poly.type
_entity_poly.pdbx_seq_one_letter_code
_entity_poly.pdbx_strand_id
1 'polypeptide(L)'
;MGYGTGINVETMMKFHEETWSLRGEIITKTLELQGEYNKPARDTNRIATVQKEIIDLKAKIQEIANKNGIKVQAKQYMMGHGKMGKGKIRGMGNCRMMR
;
A
#
# COMPACT_ATOMS: atom_id res chain seq x y z
N MET A 1 -21.94 6.06 26.06
CA MET A 1 -20.96 5.17 25.41
C MET A 1 -21.56 4.61 24.13
N GLY A 2 -21.05 5.00 22.96
CA GLY A 2 -21.48 4.41 21.68
C GLY A 2 -20.59 3.23 21.34
N TYR A 3 -21.07 2.01 21.52
CA TYR A 3 -20.41 0.82 21.02
C TYR A 3 -20.42 0.92 19.49
N GLY A 4 -19.25 1.16 18.90
CA GLY A 4 -19.09 1.18 17.45
C GLY A 4 -19.67 -0.10 16.87
N THR A 5 -20.39 0.04 15.75
CA THR A 5 -20.85 -1.07 14.91
C THR A 5 -19.63 -1.88 14.45
N GLY A 6 -19.16 -2.78 15.31
CA GLY A 6 -18.00 -3.62 15.08
C GLY A 6 -18.33 -4.62 13.99
N ILE A 7 -17.44 -4.73 13.01
CA ILE A 7 -17.49 -5.82 12.02
C ILE A 7 -17.54 -7.14 12.80
N ASN A 8 -18.50 -8.02 12.47
CA ASN A 8 -18.62 -9.31 13.12
C ASN A 8 -17.38 -10.17 12.81
N VAL A 9 -16.90 -10.91 13.82
CA VAL A 9 -15.76 -11.84 13.72
C VAL A 9 -15.91 -12.79 12.53
N GLU A 10 -17.11 -13.29 12.27
CA GLU A 10 -17.38 -14.20 11.15
C GLU A 10 -17.07 -13.55 9.80
N THR A 11 -17.46 -12.28 9.61
CA THR A 11 -17.16 -11.51 8.40
C THR A 11 -15.66 -11.28 8.24
N MET A 12 -14.95 -11.03 9.34
CA MET A 12 -13.50 -10.84 9.31
C MET A 12 -12.77 -12.15 8.98
N MET A 13 -13.24 -13.29 9.50
CA MET A 13 -12.67 -14.61 9.21
C MET A 13 -12.88 -14.98 7.75
N LYS A 14 -14.09 -14.81 7.20
CA LYS A 14 -14.36 -15.02 5.76
C LYS A 14 -13.47 -14.14 4.88
N PHE A 15 -13.34 -12.86 5.21
CA PHE A 15 -12.42 -11.98 4.50
C PHE A 15 -10.97 -12.47 4.55
N HIS A 16 -10.53 -12.99 5.70
CA HIS A 16 -9.18 -13.51 5.85
C HIS A 16 -8.94 -14.76 4.99
N GLU A 17 -9.86 -15.72 5.02
CA GLU A 17 -9.83 -16.94 4.22
C GLU A 17 -9.83 -16.61 2.72
N GLU A 18 -10.75 -15.76 2.25
CA GLU A 18 -10.87 -15.37 0.85
C GLU A 18 -9.62 -14.62 0.33
N THR A 19 -8.90 -13.92 1.21
CA THR A 19 -7.72 -13.13 0.83
C THR A 19 -6.39 -13.80 1.13
N TRP A 20 -6.37 -14.99 1.76
CA TRP A 20 -5.14 -15.64 2.21
C TRP A 20 -4.15 -15.88 1.06
N SER A 21 -4.61 -16.48 -0.03
CA SER A 21 -3.80 -16.73 -1.24
C SER A 21 -3.26 -15.43 -1.84
N LEU A 22 -4.12 -14.41 -1.98
CA LEU A 22 -3.75 -13.13 -2.57
C LEU A 22 -2.67 -12.40 -1.76
N ARG A 23 -2.73 -12.50 -0.42
CA ARG A 23 -1.68 -11.94 0.45
C ARG A 23 -0.36 -12.69 0.28
N GLY A 24 -0.41 -14.01 0.15
CA GLY A 24 0.76 -14.83 -0.17
C GLY A 24 1.40 -14.42 -1.50
N GLU A 25 0.61 -14.22 -2.55
CA GLU A 25 1.09 -13.76 -3.85
C GLU A 25 1.74 -12.37 -3.79
N ILE A 26 1.16 -11.44 -3.02
CA ILE A 26 1.76 -10.11 -2.81
C ILE A 26 3.15 -10.23 -2.17
N ILE A 27 3.33 -11.13 -1.19
CA ILE A 27 4.63 -11.35 -0.55
C ILE A 27 5.63 -11.88 -1.58
N THR A 28 5.26 -12.91 -2.35
CA THR A 28 6.11 -13.47 -3.41
C THR A 28 6.54 -12.39 -4.40
N LYS A 29 5.60 -11.57 -4.89
CA LYS A 29 5.89 -10.49 -5.84
C LYS A 29 6.73 -9.38 -5.23
N THR A 30 6.57 -9.08 -3.95
CA THR A 30 7.42 -8.13 -3.24
C THR A 30 8.86 -8.64 -3.15
N LEU A 31 9.06 -9.94 -2.91
CA LEU A 31 10.38 -10.56 -2.92
C LEU A 31 11.00 -10.58 -4.31
N GLU A 32 10.23 -10.88 -5.37
CA GLU A 32 10.70 -10.74 -6.76
C GLU A 32 11.16 -9.31 -7.06
N LEU A 33 10.36 -8.31 -6.65
CA LEU A 33 10.66 -6.90 -6.84
C LEU A 33 11.96 -6.50 -6.12
N GLN A 34 12.14 -6.92 -4.86
CA GLN A 34 13.38 -6.72 -4.13
C GLN A 34 14.58 -7.39 -4.83
N GLY A 35 14.39 -8.60 -5.34
CA GLY A 35 15.38 -9.32 -6.14
C GLY A 35 15.85 -8.51 -7.35
N GLU A 36 14.92 -7.92 -8.11
CA GLU A 36 15.25 -7.07 -9.26
C GLU A 36 16.01 -5.80 -8.86
N TYR A 37 15.63 -5.15 -7.75
CA TYR A 37 16.31 -3.94 -7.28
C TYR A 37 17.75 -4.20 -6.83
N ASN A 38 18.04 -5.42 -6.37
CA ASN A 38 19.36 -5.83 -5.90
C ASN A 38 20.30 -6.26 -7.04
N LYS A 39 19.81 -6.39 -8.28
CA LYS A 39 20.67 -6.71 -9.42
C LYS A 39 21.57 -5.51 -9.78
N PRO A 40 22.82 -5.74 -10.23
CA PRO A 40 23.71 -4.68 -10.68
C PRO A 40 23.17 -3.96 -11.93
N ALA A 41 22.53 -4.70 -12.84
CA ALA A 41 21.76 -4.16 -13.95
C ALA A 41 20.27 -4.42 -13.69
N ARG A 42 19.54 -3.37 -13.33
CA ARG A 42 18.11 -3.45 -13.02
C ARG A 42 17.29 -3.48 -14.30
N ASP A 43 16.32 -4.39 -14.37
CA ASP A 43 15.33 -4.40 -15.44
C ASP A 43 14.12 -3.55 -15.04
N THR A 44 14.05 -2.34 -15.59
CA THR A 44 12.96 -1.38 -15.31
C THR A 44 11.60 -1.87 -15.80
N ASN A 45 11.56 -2.66 -16.88
CA ASN A 45 10.32 -3.22 -17.42
C ASN A 45 9.79 -4.32 -16.49
N ARG A 46 10.69 -5.17 -15.99
CA ARG A 46 10.35 -6.19 -15.00
C ARG A 46 9.85 -5.55 -13.70
N ILE A 47 10.54 -4.51 -13.21
CA ILE A 47 10.13 -3.75 -12.02
C ILE A 47 8.71 -3.18 -12.19
N ALA A 48 8.43 -2.50 -13.30
CA ALA A 48 7.12 -1.92 -13.56
C ALA A 48 6.02 -2.98 -13.67
N THR A 49 6.33 -4.13 -14.29
CA THR A 49 5.40 -5.26 -14.42
C THR A 49 5.06 -5.83 -13.04
N VAL A 50 6.06 -6.15 -12.22
CA VAL A 50 5.85 -6.71 -10.88
C VAL A 50 5.11 -5.72 -9.97
N GLN A 51 5.40 -4.41 -10.08
CA GLN A 51 4.66 -3.37 -9.35
C GLN A 51 3.18 -3.33 -9.74
N LYS A 52 2.87 -3.44 -11.04
CA LYS A 52 1.49 -3.50 -11.53
C LYS A 52 0.76 -4.73 -10.99
N GLU A 53 1.40 -5.90 -11.03
CA GLU A 53 0.82 -7.14 -10.48
C GLU A 53 0.49 -7.00 -8.98
N ILE A 54 1.37 -6.37 -8.19
CA ILE A 54 1.11 -6.09 -6.77
C ILE A 54 -0.10 -5.14 -6.60
N ILE A 55 -0.22 -4.10 -7.44
CA ILE A 55 -1.35 -3.17 -7.41
C ILE A 55 -2.66 -3.90 -7.74
N ASP A 56 -2.66 -4.75 -8.77
CA ASP A 56 -3.83 -5.52 -9.19
C ASP A 56 -4.27 -6.51 -8.08
N LEU A 57 -3.32 -7.17 -7.40
CA LEU A 57 -3.62 -8.04 -6.26
C LEU A 57 -4.23 -7.26 -5.08
N LYS A 58 -3.70 -6.07 -4.78
CA LYS A 58 -4.26 -5.19 -3.75
C LYS A 58 -5.67 -4.70 -4.12
N ALA A 59 -5.92 -4.41 -5.39
CA ALA A 59 -7.25 -4.04 -5.87
C ALA A 59 -8.25 -5.18 -5.65
N LYS A 60 -7.88 -6.43 -5.96
CA LYS A 60 -8.73 -7.62 -5.68
C LYS A 60 -9.03 -7.77 -4.19
N ILE A 61 -8.04 -7.58 -3.30
CA ILE A 61 -8.26 -7.62 -1.86
C ILE A 61 -9.23 -6.52 -1.42
N GLN A 62 -9.12 -5.31 -2.00
CA GLN A 62 -10.03 -4.21 -1.72
C GLN A 62 -11.47 -4.51 -2.18
N GLU A 63 -11.64 -5.14 -3.34
CA GLU A 63 -12.96 -5.58 -3.82
C GLU A 63 -13.60 -6.60 -2.88
N ILE A 64 -12.82 -7.58 -2.41
CA ILE A 64 -13.27 -8.58 -1.43
C ILE A 64 -13.63 -7.91 -0.10
N ALA A 65 -12.86 -6.91 0.34
CA ALA A 65 -13.17 -6.14 1.54
C ALA A 65 -14.50 -5.39 1.39
N ASN A 66 -14.70 -4.71 0.26
CA ASN A 66 -15.93 -3.98 -0.04
C ASN A 66 -17.15 -4.92 -0.07
N LYS A 67 -17.00 -6.11 -0.68
CA LYS A 67 -18.04 -7.16 -0.71
C LYS A 67 -18.45 -7.61 0.71
N ASN A 68 -17.49 -7.67 1.63
CA ASN A 68 -17.70 -8.05 3.02
C ASN A 68 -18.07 -6.85 3.93
N GLY A 69 -18.31 -5.65 3.37
CA GLY A 69 -18.62 -4.45 4.15
C GLY A 69 -17.45 -3.94 5.01
N ILE A 70 -16.23 -4.40 4.74
CA ILE A 70 -15.02 -4.02 5.45
C ILE A 70 -14.44 -2.75 4.82
N LYS A 71 -14.47 -1.66 5.58
CA LYS A 71 -13.81 -0.41 5.19
C LYS A 71 -12.31 -0.53 5.40
N VAL A 72 -11.62 -1.01 4.38
CA VAL A 72 -10.18 -0.92 4.31
C VAL A 72 -9.81 0.54 3.99
N GLN A 73 -9.03 1.17 4.86
CA GLN A 73 -8.50 2.50 4.56
C GLN A 73 -7.54 2.39 3.37
N ALA A 74 -7.77 3.18 2.32
CA ALA A 74 -6.92 3.18 1.13
C ALA A 74 -5.43 3.38 1.47
N LYS A 75 -5.11 4.09 2.56
CA LYS A 75 -3.73 4.27 3.08
C LYS A 75 -3.03 2.95 3.48
N GLN A 76 -3.78 1.90 3.78
CA GLN A 76 -3.23 0.63 4.26
C GLN A 76 -2.67 -0.24 3.12
N TYR A 77 -3.11 -0.02 1.87
CA TYR A 77 -2.60 -0.74 0.70
C TYR A 77 -1.95 0.17 -0.36
N MET A 78 -2.26 1.46 -0.37
CA MET A 78 -1.66 2.47 -1.26
C MET A 78 -0.38 3.08 -0.68
N MET A 79 0.62 2.25 -0.38
CA MET A 79 2.01 2.73 -0.33
C MET A 79 2.51 2.86 -1.77
N GLY A 80 2.34 4.03 -2.39
CA GLY A 80 2.87 4.23 -3.74
C GLY A 80 2.39 5.43 -4.57
N HIS A 81 1.35 6.16 -4.16
CA HIS A 81 0.96 7.41 -4.83
C HIS A 81 0.74 8.53 -3.82
N GLY A 82 1.73 8.73 -2.95
CA GLY A 82 1.93 10.02 -2.33
C GLY A 82 2.22 11.01 -3.44
N LYS A 83 1.20 11.78 -3.83
CA LYS A 83 1.39 13.07 -4.51
C LYS A 83 2.62 13.70 -3.90
N MET A 84 3.67 13.90 -4.70
CA MET A 84 4.79 14.76 -4.38
C MET A 84 4.20 16.18 -4.37
N GLY A 85 3.44 16.46 -3.30
CA GLY A 85 2.87 17.75 -3.02
C GLY A 85 4.05 18.68 -2.97
N LYS A 86 4.02 19.70 -3.82
CA LYS A 86 4.94 20.83 -3.89
C LYS A 86 5.29 21.30 -2.47
N GLY A 87 6.31 20.68 -1.89
CA GLY A 87 6.94 21.09 -0.66
C GLY A 87 7.74 22.31 -1.04
N LYS A 88 7.17 23.47 -0.71
CA LYS A 88 7.81 24.77 -0.84
C LYS A 88 9.28 24.66 -0.45
N ILE A 89 10.18 24.95 -1.39
CA ILE A 89 11.50 25.46 -1.08
C ILE A 89 11.23 26.80 -0.35
N ARG A 90 11.03 26.74 0.98
CA ARG A 90 11.05 27.94 1.83
C ARG A 90 12.51 28.26 2.03
N GLY A 91 12.92 29.34 1.36
CA GLY A 91 14.27 29.87 1.42
C GLY A 91 14.80 29.91 2.84
N MET A 92 15.99 29.35 3.02
CA MET A 92 16.80 29.55 4.20
C MET A 92 17.53 30.89 4.03
N GLY A 93 16.74 31.97 4.01
CA GLY A 93 17.18 33.35 4.01
C GLY A 93 16.87 33.96 5.37
N ASN A 94 17.94 34.21 6.13
CA ASN A 94 18.11 35.19 7.21
C ASN A 94 16.91 35.58 8.09
N CYS A 95 17.01 35.22 9.37
CA CYS A 95 16.84 36.10 10.54
C CYS A 95 17.19 35.28 11.79
N ARG A 96 18.13 35.67 12.64
CA ARG A 96 17.93 36.79 13.58
C ARG A 96 19.27 37.36 14.08
N MET A 97 19.28 38.69 14.13
CA MET A 97 20.28 39.59 14.71
C MET A 97 20.41 39.50 16.25
N MET A 98 21.52 40.09 16.73
CA MET A 98 21.74 40.79 18.01
C MET A 98 21.91 39.96 19.28
N ARG A 99 23.16 39.87 19.77
CA ARG A 99 23.71 40.83 20.73
C ARG A 99 25.23 40.79 20.77
#